data_AF-A0A919XEN2-F1
#
_entry.id   AF-A0A919XEN2-F1
#
_cell.length_a   1.000
_cell.length_b   1.000
_cell.length_c   1.000
_cell.angle_alpha   90.00
_cell.angle_beta   90.00
_cell.angle_gamma   90.00
#
_symmetry.space_group_name_H-M   'P 1'
#
loop_
_entity.id
_entity.type
_entity.pdbx_description
1 polymer ?
#
loop_
_entity_poly.entity_id
_entity_poly.type
_entity_poly.pdbx_seq_one_letter_code
_entity_poly.pdbx_strand_id
1 'polypeptide(L)'
;MSHVREMIEDWETLDDAALVAEAKEGNREAFGELVRRHRSKVYGYARSMVQEAHAAEDIVQDALIRAFLHLGKLVDVERFLPWVHRIVRNQAMTRLKQGGRQRETTFTGLEAAMSGGEEEIEMWGRLDYVLNRVARGMEKEMLQDGLPEERLMRLETQRVLMEIVSCLKPRERQIFESHFFRQLSPQEIAREFSLSSANVYQVISRTRKKVIQERIRITVDSYIQTRKDWGTMGKTMLETGKWQENAHSWATAGNVLHALAKAAGRDDSLAMVMGLTALAFRIQVLPDVHIAGPTAFDFAEVFRRGLLNLGLSVKIVNGMKPGIVENYNLLDETEKGPKAMAKRGIHQALPEALELIHQSLDRGYPVLAWDLCIPEFGMLYGYDDEQKLLYMEECGRKDTLAYESLGRGVMEEIFVLAVDAVNPASFKDGLRGALDMIKEHYSGKEPNVHAGAVNGLKAYDVWIGAFRGKGVEANGNAYNAVVVGDSRKYAAWFLEEAARSWEAAGQGDEKVKRLLSEAAETYRQIAQAFAELHALFPYPEGGNPNDPKVAPQAIALLEKAKKLETQGAKQLENLSNFID
;
A
#
# COMPACT_ATOMS: atom_id res chain seq x y z
N MET A 1 57.09 -2.59 31.63
CA MET A 1 56.22 -1.45 31.24
C MET A 1 57.06 -0.41 30.48
N SER A 2 57.65 -0.77 29.34
CA SER A 2 58.52 0.15 28.57
C SER A 2 58.57 -0.14 27.06
N HIS A 3 57.58 -0.85 26.49
CA HIS A 3 57.63 -1.26 25.06
C HIS A 3 56.28 -1.17 24.33
N VAL A 4 55.33 -0.35 24.82
CA VAL A 4 53.98 -0.23 24.18
C VAL A 4 53.61 1.23 23.88
N ARG A 5 54.56 2.16 23.91
CA ARG A 5 54.28 3.60 23.72
C ARG A 5 54.99 4.24 22.51
N GLU A 6 55.39 3.46 21.52
CA GLU A 6 56.26 3.92 20.42
C GLU A 6 55.69 3.66 18.99
N MET A 7 54.37 3.51 18.80
CA MET A 7 53.79 3.19 17.47
C MET A 7 52.51 3.96 17.09
N ILE A 8 52.29 5.19 17.56
CA ILE A 8 51.04 5.94 17.23
C ILE A 8 51.20 7.12 16.26
N GLU A 9 52.40 7.55 15.85
CA GLU A 9 52.50 8.77 15.01
C GLU A 9 53.44 8.55 13.82
N ASP A 10 52.89 8.38 12.61
CA ASP A 10 53.22 9.26 11.46
C ASP A 10 52.35 9.08 10.19
N TRP A 11 51.05 8.72 10.29
CA TRP A 11 50.16 8.69 9.11
C TRP A 11 50.02 10.07 8.45
N GLU A 12 50.23 11.15 9.21
CA GLU A 12 50.13 12.54 8.73
C GLU A 12 51.29 12.95 7.80
N THR A 13 52.42 12.24 7.80
CA THR A 13 53.60 12.56 6.96
C THR A 13 53.69 11.70 5.70
N LEU A 14 52.96 10.59 5.62
CA LEU A 14 52.89 9.73 4.44
C LEU A 14 52.17 10.42 3.28
N ASP A 15 52.60 10.16 2.05
CA ASP A 15 51.91 10.62 0.86
C ASP A 15 50.63 9.81 0.57
N ASP A 16 49.77 10.34 -0.29
CA ASP A 16 48.48 9.71 -0.58
C ASP A 16 48.64 8.32 -1.23
N ALA A 17 49.73 8.07 -1.96
CA ALA A 17 49.97 6.78 -2.60
C ALA A 17 50.34 5.69 -1.58
N ALA A 18 51.17 6.01 -0.59
CA ALA A 18 51.52 5.14 0.52
C ALA A 18 50.30 4.87 1.41
N LEU A 19 49.50 5.89 1.72
CA LEU A 19 48.26 5.72 2.48
C LEU A 19 47.24 4.83 1.75
N VAL A 20 47.15 4.92 0.42
CA VAL A 20 46.28 4.05 -0.38
C VAL A 20 46.77 2.60 -0.40
N ALA A 21 48.08 2.38 -0.45
CA ALA A 21 48.66 1.03 -0.39
C ALA A 21 48.35 0.36 0.96
N GLU A 22 48.60 1.05 2.07
CA GLU A 22 48.31 0.58 3.43
C GLU A 22 46.80 0.34 3.64
N ALA A 23 45.97 1.26 3.14
CA ALA A 23 44.52 1.12 3.22
C ALA A 23 43.96 -0.05 2.39
N LYS A 24 44.62 -0.44 1.28
CA LYS A 24 44.28 -1.64 0.51
C LYS A 24 44.60 -2.94 1.24
N GLU A 25 45.60 -2.92 2.12
CA GLU A 25 45.97 -4.06 2.98
C GLU A 25 45.07 -4.18 4.22
N GLY A 26 44.08 -3.28 4.35
CA GLY A 26 43.05 -3.33 5.40
C GLY A 26 43.33 -2.41 6.58
N ASN A 27 44.34 -1.55 6.50
CA ASN A 27 44.65 -0.57 7.54
C ASN A 27 43.62 0.57 7.55
N ARG A 28 42.77 0.58 8.59
CA ARG A 28 41.66 1.54 8.72
C ARG A 28 42.13 2.95 9.07
N GLU A 29 43.26 3.08 9.76
CA GLU A 29 43.82 4.38 10.16
C GLU A 29 44.37 5.13 8.94
N ALA A 30 45.05 4.41 8.03
CA ALA A 30 45.53 4.95 6.76
C ALA A 30 44.39 5.48 5.88
N PHE A 31 43.25 4.76 5.82
CA PHE A 31 42.06 5.26 5.13
C PHE A 31 41.43 6.47 5.83
N GLY A 32 41.40 6.46 7.16
CA GLY A 32 40.92 7.59 7.96
C GLY A 32 41.65 8.89 7.63
N GLU A 33 42.97 8.81 7.45
CA GLU A 33 43.80 9.96 7.08
C GLU A 33 43.56 10.44 5.63
N LEU A 34 43.39 9.52 4.67
CA LEU A 34 42.96 9.88 3.31
C LEU A 34 41.62 10.62 3.30
N VAL A 35 40.66 10.16 4.10
CA VAL A 35 39.35 10.81 4.22
C VAL A 35 39.52 12.20 4.84
N ARG A 36 40.29 12.33 5.92
CA ARG A 36 40.53 13.62 6.60
C ARG A 36 41.11 14.67 5.63
N ARG A 37 42.09 14.28 4.81
CA ARG A 37 42.77 15.17 3.83
C ARG A 37 41.88 15.62 2.67
N HIS A 38 41.00 14.74 2.20
CA HIS A 38 40.28 14.96 0.94
C HIS A 38 38.78 15.28 1.11
N ARG A 39 38.20 15.08 2.29
CA ARG A 39 36.77 15.32 2.54
C ARG A 39 36.32 16.73 2.17
N SER A 40 37.10 17.76 2.49
CA SER A 40 36.76 19.15 2.17
C SER A 40 36.71 19.42 0.65
N LYS A 41 37.64 18.84 -0.10
CA LYS A 41 37.72 18.94 -1.58
C LYS A 41 36.55 18.19 -2.24
N VAL A 42 36.29 16.98 -1.75
CA VAL A 42 35.18 16.12 -2.20
C VAL A 42 33.82 16.76 -1.89
N TYR A 43 33.66 17.38 -0.72
CA TYR A 43 32.47 18.15 -0.36
C TYR A 43 32.29 19.39 -1.23
N GLY A 44 33.37 20.15 -1.49
CA GLY A 44 33.33 21.27 -2.43
C GLY A 44 32.90 20.84 -3.83
N TYR A 45 33.35 19.66 -4.29
CA TYR A 45 32.95 19.08 -5.57
C TYR A 45 31.49 18.61 -5.59
N ALA A 46 30.99 17.97 -4.54
CA ALA A 46 29.58 17.60 -4.42
C ALA A 46 28.68 18.85 -4.39
N ARG A 47 29.07 19.88 -3.63
CA ARG A 47 28.33 21.14 -3.49
C ARG A 47 28.20 21.89 -4.81
N SER A 48 29.23 21.85 -5.66
CA SER A 48 29.16 22.47 -7.01
C SER A 48 28.18 21.76 -7.95
N MET A 49 27.83 20.50 -7.65
CA MET A 49 26.89 19.72 -8.45
C MET A 49 25.44 19.84 -7.98
N VAL A 50 25.16 19.81 -6.67
CA VAL A 50 23.78 19.73 -6.15
C VAL A 50 23.21 21.02 -5.56
N GLN A 51 24.01 22.09 -5.45
CA GLN A 51 23.63 23.43 -4.94
C GLN A 51 22.92 23.48 -3.56
N GLU A 52 22.77 22.35 -2.87
CA GLU A 52 22.15 22.21 -1.55
C GLU A 52 23.15 21.54 -0.59
N ALA A 53 23.33 22.14 0.60
CA ALA A 53 24.34 21.72 1.56
C ALA A 53 24.06 20.32 2.16
N HIS A 54 22.81 20.05 2.54
CA HIS A 54 22.42 18.75 3.12
C HIS A 54 22.55 17.62 2.10
N ALA A 55 22.10 17.84 0.86
CA ALA A 55 22.25 16.86 -0.21
C ALA A 55 23.73 16.58 -0.54
N ALA A 56 24.59 17.61 -0.51
CA ALA A 56 26.02 17.46 -0.74
C ALA A 56 26.69 16.61 0.36
N GLU A 57 26.31 16.80 1.63
CA GLU A 57 26.87 16.03 2.75
C GLU A 57 26.49 14.54 2.66
N ASP A 58 25.22 14.24 2.34
CA ASP A 58 24.76 12.86 2.13
C ASP A 58 25.53 12.18 0.98
N ILE A 59 25.71 12.89 -0.14
CA ILE A 59 26.46 12.40 -1.30
C ILE A 59 27.91 12.08 -0.93
N VAL A 60 28.54 12.95 -0.13
CA VAL A 60 29.93 12.77 0.33
C VAL A 60 30.01 11.57 1.26
N GLN A 61 29.08 11.42 2.19
CA GLN A 61 29.04 10.30 3.12
C GLN A 61 28.90 8.97 2.37
N ASP A 62 27.98 8.87 1.42
CA ASP A 62 27.81 7.69 0.57
C ASP A 62 29.03 7.42 -0.32
N ALA A 63 29.65 8.47 -0.86
CA ALA A 63 30.83 8.34 -1.69
C ALA A 63 32.06 7.86 -0.91
N LEU A 64 32.24 8.30 0.34
CA LEU A 64 33.34 7.88 1.20
C LEU A 64 33.18 6.42 1.65
N ILE A 65 31.95 5.98 1.96
CA ILE A 65 31.66 4.57 2.25
C ILE A 65 31.99 3.70 1.03
N ARG A 66 31.62 4.14 -0.18
CA ARG A 66 31.94 3.42 -1.43
C ARG A 66 33.43 3.44 -1.75
N ALA A 67 34.12 4.55 -1.49
CA ALA A 67 35.56 4.67 -1.66
C ALA A 67 36.30 3.69 -0.73
N PHE A 68 35.82 3.50 0.49
CA PHE A 68 36.35 2.50 1.42
C PHE A 68 36.16 1.08 0.89
N LEU A 69 34.93 0.75 0.47
CA LEU A 69 34.58 -0.61 0.02
C LEU A 69 35.25 -1.03 -1.29
N HIS A 70 35.58 -0.07 -2.16
CA HIS A 70 36.11 -0.35 -3.49
C HIS A 70 37.57 0.07 -3.68
N LEU A 71 38.27 0.44 -2.61
CA LEU A 71 39.66 0.91 -2.68
C LEU A 71 40.59 -0.12 -3.34
N GLY A 72 40.33 -1.41 -3.14
CA GLY A 72 41.07 -2.51 -3.78
C GLY A 72 40.97 -2.54 -5.31
N LYS A 73 39.96 -1.89 -5.91
CA LYS A 73 39.77 -1.78 -7.37
C LYS A 73 40.48 -0.58 -7.99
N LEU A 74 41.11 0.29 -7.18
CA LEU A 74 41.87 1.43 -7.67
C LEU A 74 43.17 0.95 -8.34
N VAL A 75 43.24 1.00 -9.66
CA VAL A 75 44.39 0.48 -10.43
C VAL A 75 45.64 1.34 -10.26
N ASP A 76 45.47 2.67 -10.10
CA ASP A 76 46.56 3.64 -9.97
C ASP A 76 46.43 4.36 -8.61
N VAL A 77 47.38 4.10 -7.70
CA VAL A 77 47.37 4.59 -6.32
C VAL A 77 47.56 6.11 -6.23
N GLU A 78 48.17 6.74 -7.24
CA GLU A 78 48.38 8.19 -7.30
C GLU A 78 47.08 8.94 -7.67
N ARG A 79 46.04 8.23 -8.11
CA ARG A 79 44.78 8.82 -8.61
C ARG A 79 43.61 8.69 -7.65
N PHE A 80 43.88 8.59 -6.35
CA PHE A 80 42.84 8.46 -5.34
C PHE A 80 41.78 9.58 -5.41
N LEU A 81 42.21 10.85 -5.42
CA LEU A 81 41.27 11.98 -5.45
C LEU A 81 40.42 12.05 -6.74
N PRO A 82 41.00 11.92 -7.96
CA PRO A 82 40.21 11.77 -9.19
C PRO A 82 39.23 10.60 -9.18
N TRP A 83 39.62 9.47 -8.58
CA TRP A 83 38.76 8.29 -8.45
C TRP A 83 37.58 8.53 -7.51
N VAL A 84 37.82 9.15 -6.35
CA VAL A 84 36.74 9.54 -5.40
C VAL A 84 35.81 10.57 -6.03
N HIS A 85 36.32 11.55 -6.79
CA HIS A 85 35.49 12.50 -7.54
C HIS A 85 34.55 11.80 -8.53
N ARG A 86 34.97 10.69 -9.16
CA ARG A 86 34.08 9.90 -10.03
C ARG A 86 32.94 9.24 -9.25
N ILE A 87 33.22 8.71 -8.06
CA ILE A 87 32.20 8.12 -7.17
C ILE A 87 31.19 9.19 -6.74
N VAL A 88 31.68 10.35 -6.32
CA VAL A 88 30.87 11.52 -5.91
C VAL A 88 29.99 11.99 -7.06
N ARG A 89 30.55 12.14 -8.26
CA ARG A 89 29.80 12.53 -9.46
C ARG A 89 28.66 11.56 -9.75
N ASN A 90 28.91 10.26 -9.62
CA ASN A 90 27.89 9.24 -9.83
C ASN A 90 26.77 9.33 -8.80
N GLN A 91 27.10 9.53 -7.52
CA GLN A 91 26.08 9.72 -6.46
C GLN A 91 25.27 11.01 -6.66
N ALA A 92 25.95 12.10 -6.98
CA ALA A 92 25.30 13.38 -7.27
C ALA A 92 24.35 13.28 -8.48
N MET A 93 24.76 12.60 -9.56
CA MET A 93 23.90 12.43 -10.74
C MET A 93 22.68 11.54 -10.45
N THR A 94 22.83 10.51 -9.63
CA THR A 94 21.70 9.68 -9.16
C THR A 94 20.72 10.52 -8.35
N ARG A 95 21.23 11.38 -7.44
CA ARG A 95 20.39 12.23 -6.59
C ARG A 95 19.72 13.38 -7.35
N LEU A 96 20.42 14.00 -8.31
CA LEU A 96 19.85 15.03 -9.19
C LEU A 96 18.74 14.48 -10.10
N LYS A 97 18.85 13.22 -10.56
CA LYS A 97 17.77 12.55 -11.30
C LYS A 97 16.53 12.30 -10.44
N GLN A 98 16.68 12.21 -9.12
CA GLN A 98 15.57 12.07 -8.17
C GLN A 98 14.96 13.44 -7.81
N GLY A 99 15.77 14.51 -7.72
CA GLY A 99 15.30 15.87 -7.36
C GLY A 99 14.83 16.76 -8.53
N GLY A 100 15.24 16.50 -9.77
CA GLY A 100 14.93 17.35 -10.93
C GLY A 100 13.49 17.26 -11.47
N ARG A 101 12.61 16.45 -10.87
CA ARG A 101 11.21 16.29 -11.31
C ARG A 101 10.23 17.31 -10.73
N GLN A 102 10.66 18.21 -9.83
CA GLN A 102 9.77 19.18 -9.16
C GLN A 102 9.96 20.66 -9.54
N ARG A 103 10.82 21.03 -10.50
CA ARG A 103 10.92 22.42 -10.98
C ARG A 103 10.90 22.51 -12.50
N GLU A 104 9.76 23.03 -12.99
CA GLU A 104 9.49 23.69 -14.27
C GLU A 104 10.15 23.10 -15.53
N THR A 105 9.33 22.41 -16.32
CA THR A 105 9.62 22.07 -17.71
C THR A 105 9.66 23.33 -18.57
N THR A 106 10.72 23.50 -19.37
CA THR A 106 10.60 24.23 -20.63
C THR A 106 11.53 23.67 -21.72
N PHE A 107 10.90 23.39 -22.86
CA PHE A 107 11.42 23.31 -24.22
C PHE A 107 12.61 22.37 -24.53
N THR A 108 12.53 21.10 -24.11
CA THR A 108 13.08 19.94 -24.84
C THR A 108 12.28 18.66 -24.48
N GLY A 109 10.97 18.82 -24.26
CA GLY A 109 10.03 17.76 -23.89
C GLY A 109 9.59 16.86 -25.05
N LEU A 110 10.50 16.43 -25.94
CA LEU A 110 10.15 15.55 -27.06
C LEU A 110 10.73 14.12 -26.99
N GLU A 111 11.55 13.78 -25.99
CA GLU A 111 12.04 12.40 -25.81
C GLU A 111 11.44 11.69 -24.58
N ALA A 112 10.74 12.42 -23.71
CA ALA A 112 9.99 11.87 -22.58
C ALA A 112 8.60 11.29 -22.96
N ALA A 113 8.20 11.39 -24.24
CA ALA A 113 6.87 10.99 -24.72
C ALA A 113 6.82 9.59 -25.34
N MET A 114 7.79 8.71 -25.04
CA MET A 114 7.75 7.30 -25.44
C MET A 114 7.75 6.37 -24.22
N SER A 115 6.58 6.33 -23.59
CA SER A 115 5.99 5.18 -22.88
C SER A 115 6.57 4.82 -21.50
N GLY A 116 5.92 5.30 -20.43
CA GLY A 116 6.08 4.78 -19.07
C GLY A 116 5.78 5.82 -17.99
N GLY A 117 4.63 5.71 -17.33
CA GLY A 117 4.12 6.66 -16.32
C GLY A 117 4.97 6.72 -15.04
N GLU A 118 4.74 7.75 -14.22
CA GLU A 118 5.54 8.10 -13.04
C GLU A 118 5.65 6.99 -11.98
N GLU A 119 4.71 6.04 -11.93
CA GLU A 119 4.71 4.88 -11.02
C GLU A 119 5.75 3.81 -11.37
N GLU A 120 6.09 3.68 -12.66
CA GLU A 120 7.13 2.75 -13.11
C GLU A 120 8.45 3.11 -12.39
N ILE A 121 8.79 4.39 -12.30
CA ILE A 121 10.03 4.92 -11.70
C ILE A 121 10.19 4.58 -10.21
N GLU A 122 9.11 4.46 -9.44
CA GLU A 122 9.18 4.15 -8.00
C GLU A 122 9.36 2.65 -7.73
N MET A 123 8.64 1.80 -8.47
CA MET A 123 8.81 0.33 -8.45
C MET A 123 10.22 -0.08 -8.87
N TRP A 124 10.79 0.66 -9.84
CA TRP A 124 12.15 0.53 -10.31
C TRP A 124 13.21 0.78 -9.21
N GLY A 125 13.01 1.79 -8.36
CA GLY A 125 13.93 2.08 -7.25
C GLY A 125 14.07 0.93 -6.25
N ARG A 126 12.99 0.17 -5.99
CA ARG A 126 12.99 -0.95 -5.03
C ARG A 126 13.68 -2.20 -5.58
N LEU A 127 13.40 -2.58 -6.83
CA LEU A 127 14.10 -3.71 -7.48
C LEU A 127 15.57 -3.40 -7.69
N ASP A 128 15.90 -2.15 -8.10
CA ASP A 128 17.28 -1.70 -8.24
C ASP A 128 17.99 -1.67 -6.88
N TYR A 129 17.31 -1.32 -5.79
CA TYR A 129 17.84 -1.40 -4.42
C TYR A 129 18.13 -2.85 -3.99
N VAL A 130 17.20 -3.78 -4.22
CA VAL A 130 17.37 -5.21 -3.86
C VAL A 130 18.50 -5.83 -4.69
N LEU A 131 18.52 -5.63 -6.01
CA LEU A 131 19.57 -6.16 -6.88
C LEU A 131 20.95 -5.56 -6.53
N ASN A 132 21.02 -4.25 -6.24
CA ASN A 132 22.26 -3.62 -5.80
C ASN A 132 22.70 -4.08 -4.40
N ARG A 133 21.78 -4.33 -3.47
CA ARG A 133 22.09 -4.84 -2.13
C ARG A 133 22.64 -6.26 -2.20
N VAL A 134 22.07 -7.11 -3.04
CA VAL A 134 22.58 -8.47 -3.22
C VAL A 134 23.90 -8.49 -3.99
N ALA A 135 24.06 -7.66 -5.04
CA ALA A 135 25.36 -7.48 -5.70
C ALA A 135 26.48 -7.05 -4.73
N ARG A 136 26.15 -6.15 -3.78
CA ARG A 136 27.05 -5.74 -2.70
C ARG A 136 27.30 -6.84 -1.67
N GLY A 137 26.30 -7.67 -1.38
CA GLY A 137 26.44 -8.88 -0.55
C GLY A 137 27.47 -9.83 -1.16
N MET A 138 27.29 -10.17 -2.43
CA MET A 138 28.19 -11.05 -3.19
C MET A 138 29.65 -10.57 -3.24
N GLU A 139 29.90 -9.26 -3.30
CA GLU A 139 31.27 -8.70 -3.24
C GLU A 139 31.87 -8.67 -1.82
N LYS A 140 31.04 -8.55 -0.78
CA LYS A 140 31.45 -8.59 0.63
C LYS A 140 31.65 -10.03 1.13
N GLU A 141 31.05 -11.00 0.45
CA GLU A 141 30.98 -12.44 0.76
C GLU A 141 32.24 -13.26 0.45
N MET A 142 33.22 -12.75 -0.30
CA MET A 142 34.50 -13.44 -0.50
C MET A 142 35.40 -13.44 0.76
N LEU A 143 34.99 -12.78 1.85
CA LEU A 143 35.86 -12.49 3.01
C LEU A 143 35.31 -12.89 4.39
N GLN A 144 34.11 -13.49 4.56
CA GLN A 144 33.60 -13.83 5.91
C GLN A 144 32.79 -15.13 6.04
N ASP A 145 33.24 -16.01 6.94
CA ASP A 145 32.53 -17.17 7.50
C ASP A 145 31.43 -16.72 8.48
N GLY A 146 30.16 -16.81 8.07
CA GLY A 146 28.99 -16.49 8.92
C GLY A 146 28.34 -17.72 9.58
N LEU A 147 27.30 -17.48 10.38
CA LEU A 147 26.49 -18.53 11.02
C LEU A 147 25.78 -19.44 9.98
N PRO A 148 25.48 -20.72 10.31
CA PRO A 148 24.85 -21.66 9.37
C PRO A 148 23.50 -21.19 8.79
N GLU A 149 22.66 -20.57 9.61
CA GLU A 149 21.35 -20.03 9.19
C GLU A 149 21.50 -18.88 8.18
N GLU A 150 22.47 -17.99 8.41
CA GLU A 150 22.79 -16.93 7.45
C GLU A 150 23.35 -17.50 6.15
N ARG A 151 24.17 -18.57 6.21
CA ARG A 151 24.65 -19.27 5.00
C ARG A 151 23.50 -19.90 4.22
N LEU A 152 22.51 -20.47 4.90
CA LEU A 152 21.34 -21.06 4.25
C LEU A 152 20.48 -19.98 3.57
N MET A 153 20.14 -18.89 4.27
CA MET A 153 19.42 -17.75 3.67
C MET A 153 20.18 -17.13 2.49
N ARG A 154 21.52 -17.08 2.55
CA ARG A 154 22.38 -16.61 1.44
C ARG A 154 22.27 -17.51 0.22
N LEU A 155 22.41 -18.83 0.41
CA LEU A 155 22.30 -19.82 -0.68
C LEU A 155 20.90 -19.80 -1.30
N GLU A 156 19.85 -19.63 -0.50
CA GLU A 156 18.48 -19.46 -0.98
C GLU A 156 18.31 -18.17 -1.80
N THR A 157 18.82 -17.03 -1.31
CA THR A 157 18.75 -15.75 -2.03
C THR A 157 19.49 -15.81 -3.37
N GLN A 158 20.69 -16.41 -3.38
CA GLN A 158 21.50 -16.59 -4.59
C GLN A 158 20.83 -17.53 -5.59
N ARG A 159 20.23 -18.62 -5.10
CA ARG A 159 19.48 -19.58 -5.92
C ARG A 159 18.29 -18.90 -6.59
N VAL A 160 17.47 -18.19 -5.82
CA VAL A 160 16.29 -17.47 -6.33
C VAL A 160 16.71 -16.44 -7.40
N LEU A 161 17.80 -15.70 -7.19
CA LEU A 161 18.30 -14.75 -8.21
C LEU A 161 18.78 -15.44 -9.49
N MET A 162 19.49 -16.56 -9.37
CA MET A 162 19.94 -17.33 -10.52
C MET A 162 18.76 -17.94 -11.30
N GLU A 163 17.73 -18.40 -10.59
CA GLU A 163 16.48 -18.86 -11.18
C GLU A 163 15.76 -17.71 -11.90
N ILE A 164 15.67 -16.52 -11.30
CA ILE A 164 15.03 -15.34 -11.93
C ILE A 164 15.76 -14.92 -13.22
N VAL A 165 17.09 -14.91 -13.22
CA VAL A 165 17.89 -14.48 -14.39
C VAL A 165 17.96 -15.57 -15.47
N SER A 166 17.56 -16.80 -15.16
CA SER A 166 17.58 -17.93 -16.11
C SER A 166 16.64 -17.73 -17.32
N CYS A 167 15.64 -16.85 -17.21
CA CYS A 167 14.75 -16.52 -18.32
C CYS A 167 15.42 -15.68 -19.44
N LEU A 168 16.63 -15.16 -19.20
CA LEU A 168 17.34 -14.29 -20.14
C LEU A 168 18.21 -15.10 -21.12
N LYS A 169 18.22 -14.70 -22.40
CA LYS A 169 19.16 -15.28 -23.39
C LYS A 169 20.61 -14.98 -22.99
N PRO A 170 21.61 -15.76 -23.41
CA PRO A 170 23.01 -15.57 -22.97
C PRO A 170 23.53 -14.13 -23.14
N ARG A 171 23.27 -13.50 -24.30
CA ARG A 171 23.70 -12.13 -24.59
C ARG A 171 22.91 -11.06 -23.82
N GLU A 172 21.62 -11.30 -23.63
CA GLU A 172 20.73 -10.46 -22.82
C GLU A 172 21.16 -10.47 -21.34
N ARG A 173 21.48 -11.67 -20.83
CA ARG A 173 21.98 -11.90 -19.49
C ARG A 173 23.30 -11.18 -19.25
N GLN A 174 24.26 -11.29 -20.16
CA GLN A 174 25.55 -10.59 -20.02
C GLN A 174 25.39 -9.06 -19.95
N ILE A 175 24.50 -8.48 -20.76
CA ILE A 175 24.19 -7.05 -20.74
C ILE A 175 23.47 -6.64 -19.44
N PHE A 176 22.51 -7.45 -19.00
CA PHE A 176 21.81 -7.26 -17.73
C PHE A 176 22.81 -7.32 -16.56
N GLU A 177 23.67 -8.33 -16.52
CA GLU A 177 24.68 -8.49 -15.48
C GLU A 177 25.73 -7.36 -15.50
N SER A 178 26.16 -6.90 -16.68
CA SER A 178 27.02 -5.71 -16.82
C SER A 178 26.38 -4.47 -16.21
N HIS A 179 25.08 -4.29 -16.41
CA HIS A 179 24.37 -3.11 -15.91
C HIS A 179 24.10 -3.19 -14.41
N PHE A 180 23.55 -4.31 -13.93
CA PHE A 180 23.03 -4.42 -12.57
C PHE A 180 24.07 -4.93 -11.56
N PHE A 181 24.94 -5.87 -11.93
CA PHE A 181 25.96 -6.40 -11.01
C PHE A 181 27.29 -5.66 -11.15
N ARG A 182 27.72 -5.37 -12.39
CA ARG A 182 28.98 -4.65 -12.64
C ARG A 182 28.84 -3.12 -12.64
N GLN A 183 27.62 -2.59 -12.52
CA GLN A 183 27.30 -1.15 -12.47
C GLN A 183 27.89 -0.33 -13.63
N LEU A 184 28.05 -0.95 -14.82
CA LEU A 184 28.52 -0.27 -16.01
C LEU A 184 27.44 0.66 -16.58
N SER A 185 27.87 1.82 -17.06
CA SER A 185 26.95 2.74 -17.75
C SER A 185 26.49 2.15 -19.09
N PRO A 186 25.30 2.51 -19.60
CA PRO A 186 24.84 2.06 -20.92
C PRO A 186 25.84 2.36 -22.05
N GLN A 187 26.64 3.42 -21.93
CA GLN A 187 27.70 3.78 -22.87
C GLN A 187 28.93 2.86 -22.76
N GLU A 188 29.32 2.45 -21.54
CA GLU A 188 30.40 1.48 -21.32
C GLU A 188 29.99 0.09 -21.82
N ILE A 189 28.75 -0.33 -21.56
CA ILE A 189 28.17 -1.57 -22.07
C ILE A 189 28.08 -1.54 -23.61
N ALA A 190 27.69 -0.41 -24.20
CA ALA A 190 27.64 -0.24 -25.64
C ALA A 190 29.02 -0.48 -26.28
N ARG A 191 30.10 0.02 -25.64
CA ARG A 191 31.49 -0.24 -26.07
C ARG A 191 31.89 -1.70 -25.87
N GLU A 192 31.57 -2.30 -24.71
CA GLU A 192 31.91 -3.68 -24.38
C GLU A 192 31.27 -4.68 -25.36
N PHE A 193 30.01 -4.48 -25.73
CA PHE A 193 29.24 -5.41 -26.57
C PHE A 193 29.16 -5.02 -28.04
N SER A 194 29.86 -3.95 -28.46
CA SER A 194 29.79 -3.37 -29.81
C SER A 194 28.35 -3.07 -30.25
N LEU A 195 27.59 -2.42 -29.38
CA LEU A 195 26.19 -2.02 -29.61
C LEU A 195 26.06 -0.49 -29.59
N SER A 196 24.93 0.04 -30.06
CA SER A 196 24.57 1.43 -29.80
C SER A 196 24.04 1.60 -28.38
N SER A 197 24.25 2.78 -27.78
CA SER A 197 23.67 3.12 -26.47
C SER A 197 22.15 2.91 -26.45
N ALA A 198 21.45 3.29 -27.53
CA ALA A 198 20.01 3.08 -27.68
C ALA A 198 19.62 1.58 -27.64
N ASN A 199 20.39 0.70 -28.30
CA ASN A 199 20.13 -0.73 -28.26
C ASN A 199 20.38 -1.33 -26.86
N VAL A 200 21.39 -0.84 -26.14
CA VAL A 200 21.62 -1.24 -24.74
C VAL A 200 20.44 -0.87 -23.86
N TYR A 201 19.90 0.35 -23.98
CA TYR A 201 18.68 0.75 -23.26
C TYR A 201 17.49 -0.16 -23.58
N GLN A 202 17.30 -0.51 -24.87
CA GLN A 202 16.23 -1.43 -25.28
C GLN A 202 16.41 -2.84 -24.70
N VAL A 203 17.64 -3.38 -24.70
CA VAL A 203 17.94 -4.69 -24.11
C VAL A 203 17.72 -4.66 -22.60
N ILE A 204 18.21 -3.65 -21.89
CA ILE A 204 17.98 -3.50 -20.44
C ILE A 204 16.48 -3.44 -20.14
N SER A 205 15.71 -2.63 -20.88
CA SER A 205 14.26 -2.54 -20.73
C SER A 205 13.57 -3.89 -20.93
N ARG A 206 13.88 -4.62 -22.01
CA ARG A 206 13.28 -5.93 -22.32
C ARG A 206 13.65 -7.00 -21.30
N THR A 207 14.93 -7.07 -20.93
CA THR A 207 15.42 -8.06 -19.95
C THR A 207 14.84 -7.83 -18.57
N ARG A 208 14.68 -6.57 -18.18
CA ARG A 208 14.00 -6.18 -16.95
C ARG A 208 12.55 -6.65 -16.89
N LYS A 209 11.80 -6.49 -17.99
CA LYS A 209 10.43 -6.99 -18.09
C LYS A 209 10.36 -8.51 -17.93
N LYS A 210 11.29 -9.24 -18.56
CA LYS A 210 11.39 -10.71 -18.43
C LYS A 210 11.72 -11.14 -16.99
N VAL A 211 12.70 -10.49 -16.36
CA VAL A 211 13.12 -10.76 -14.97
C VAL A 211 11.98 -10.51 -13.99
N ILE A 212 11.18 -9.47 -14.18
CA ILE A 212 9.98 -9.25 -13.36
C ILE A 212 8.97 -10.38 -13.55
N GLN A 213 8.68 -10.76 -14.79
CA GLN A 213 7.76 -11.85 -15.11
C GLN A 213 8.25 -13.21 -14.57
N GLU A 214 9.56 -13.46 -14.58
CA GLU A 214 10.11 -14.70 -14.01
C GLU A 214 10.10 -14.67 -12.48
N ARG A 215 10.42 -13.53 -11.85
CA ARG A 215 10.25 -13.34 -10.40
C ARG A 215 8.81 -13.60 -9.97
N ILE A 216 7.86 -13.13 -10.78
CA ILE A 216 6.43 -13.33 -10.58
C ILE A 216 6.10 -14.81 -10.48
N ARG A 217 6.53 -15.57 -11.49
CA ARG A 217 6.34 -17.01 -11.57
C ARG A 217 7.04 -17.73 -10.43
N ILE A 218 8.30 -17.43 -10.15
CA ILE A 218 9.09 -18.08 -9.09
C ILE A 218 8.48 -17.84 -7.72
N THR A 219 7.92 -16.67 -7.45
CA THR A 219 7.29 -16.37 -6.15
C THR A 219 6.10 -17.29 -5.89
N VAL A 220 5.21 -17.43 -6.88
CA VAL A 220 4.04 -18.30 -6.77
C VAL A 220 4.44 -19.78 -6.85
N ASP A 221 5.34 -20.15 -7.76
CA ASP A 221 5.83 -21.52 -7.92
C ASP A 221 6.57 -22.00 -6.66
N SER A 222 7.35 -21.14 -6.01
CA SER A 222 8.03 -21.43 -4.73
C SER A 222 7.03 -21.64 -3.60
N TYR A 223 5.99 -20.81 -3.52
CA TYR A 223 4.92 -20.99 -2.54
C TYR A 223 4.17 -22.31 -2.75
N ILE A 224 3.78 -22.63 -3.99
CA ILE A 224 3.14 -23.91 -4.35
C ILE A 224 4.08 -25.09 -4.07
N GLN A 225 5.37 -24.96 -4.38
CA GLN A 225 6.36 -26.00 -4.07
C GLN A 225 6.48 -26.21 -2.56
N THR A 226 6.42 -25.15 -1.75
CA THR A 226 6.43 -25.24 -0.29
C THR A 226 5.20 -26.00 0.22
N ARG A 227 3.99 -25.68 -0.27
CA ARG A 227 2.78 -26.45 0.07
C ARG A 227 2.89 -27.92 -0.34
N LYS A 228 3.46 -28.19 -1.52
CA LYS A 228 3.68 -29.55 -2.02
C LYS A 228 4.64 -30.33 -1.14
N ASP A 229 5.75 -29.72 -0.75
CA ASP A 229 6.77 -30.34 0.11
C ASP A 229 6.22 -30.63 1.52
N TRP A 230 5.30 -29.79 2.01
CA TRP A 230 4.62 -29.99 3.29
C TRP A 230 3.38 -30.89 3.20
N GLY A 231 2.99 -31.33 1.99
CA GLY A 231 1.81 -32.17 1.78
C GLY A 231 0.47 -31.45 2.05
N THR A 232 0.44 -30.12 1.96
CA THR A 232 -0.74 -29.28 2.22
C THR A 232 -1.43 -28.78 0.94
N MET A 233 -1.00 -29.25 -0.23
CA MET A 233 -1.66 -28.98 -1.51
C MET A 233 -3.11 -29.45 -1.49
N GLY A 234 -4.03 -28.64 -2.00
CA GLY A 234 -5.43 -28.99 -1.98
C GLY A 234 -6.31 -28.20 -2.94
N LYS A 235 -7.61 -28.44 -2.78
CA LYS A 235 -8.69 -27.70 -3.41
C LYS A 235 -9.79 -27.53 -2.38
N THR A 236 -10.16 -26.29 -2.13
CA THR A 236 -11.20 -25.93 -1.17
C THR A 236 -12.24 -25.06 -1.85
N MET A 237 -13.52 -25.35 -1.61
CA MET A 237 -14.64 -24.55 -2.09
C MET A 237 -15.70 -24.49 -1.00
N LEU A 238 -15.92 -23.31 -0.44
CA LEU A 238 -16.93 -23.11 0.59
C LEU A 238 -18.31 -22.89 -0.02
N GLU A 239 -19.35 -23.41 0.63
CA GLU A 239 -20.75 -23.28 0.19
C GLU A 239 -21.30 -21.88 0.50
N THR A 240 -21.30 -20.97 -0.48
CA THR A 240 -21.65 -19.56 -0.24
C THR A 240 -23.11 -19.31 0.18
N GLY A 241 -24.02 -20.24 -0.13
CA GLY A 241 -25.45 -20.15 0.22
C GLY A 241 -25.74 -20.19 1.72
N LYS A 242 -24.75 -20.51 2.57
CA LYS A 242 -24.90 -20.53 4.03
C LYS A 242 -24.78 -19.14 4.69
N TRP A 243 -24.21 -18.16 3.99
CA TRP A 243 -23.91 -16.83 4.56
C TRP A 243 -24.17 -15.65 3.61
N GLN A 244 -24.63 -15.90 2.38
CA GLN A 244 -25.08 -14.85 1.47
C GLN A 244 -26.60 -14.71 1.52
N GLU A 245 -27.07 -13.65 2.16
CA GLU A 245 -28.48 -13.26 2.15
C GLU A 245 -28.78 -12.28 1.00
N ASN A 246 -30.06 -12.11 0.64
CA ASN A 246 -30.51 -11.11 -0.35
C ASN A 246 -30.37 -9.65 0.16
N ALA A 247 -29.87 -9.44 1.38
CA ALA A 247 -29.62 -8.12 1.93
C ALA A 247 -28.31 -7.56 1.35
N HIS A 248 -28.40 -6.38 0.74
CA HIS A 248 -27.26 -5.73 0.10
C HIS A 248 -27.09 -4.29 0.59
N SER A 249 -25.83 -3.89 0.76
CA SER A 249 -25.39 -2.53 1.03
C SER A 249 -24.49 -2.02 -0.10
N TRP A 250 -24.51 -0.71 -0.33
CA TRP A 250 -23.55 -0.02 -1.18
C TRP A 250 -22.15 0.07 -0.52
N ALA A 251 -22.07 -0.07 0.81
CA ALA A 251 -20.80 -0.27 1.49
C ALA A 251 -20.38 -1.74 1.35
N THR A 252 -19.61 -2.04 0.30
CA THR A 252 -19.21 -3.40 -0.09
C THR A 252 -18.53 -4.17 1.05
N ALA A 253 -17.72 -3.49 1.87
CA ALA A 253 -17.12 -4.05 3.09
C ALA A 253 -18.18 -4.67 4.01
N GLY A 254 -19.30 -3.98 4.23
CA GLY A 254 -20.37 -4.44 5.11
C GLY A 254 -20.95 -5.79 4.70
N ASN A 255 -21.14 -5.99 3.40
CA ASN A 255 -21.64 -7.26 2.85
C ASN A 255 -20.67 -8.41 3.14
N VAL A 256 -19.37 -8.18 2.93
CA VAL A 256 -18.34 -9.21 3.15
C VAL A 256 -18.15 -9.47 4.65
N LEU A 257 -18.12 -8.44 5.50
CA LEU A 257 -18.03 -8.59 6.94
C LEU A 257 -19.23 -9.34 7.53
N HIS A 258 -20.44 -9.12 6.99
CA HIS A 258 -21.62 -9.88 7.37
C HIS A 258 -21.49 -11.36 6.99
N ALA A 259 -20.99 -11.67 5.79
CA ALA A 259 -20.71 -13.04 5.39
C ALA A 259 -19.64 -13.71 6.29
N LEU A 260 -18.57 -12.98 6.65
CA LEU A 260 -17.55 -13.45 7.59
C LEU A 260 -18.14 -13.74 8.98
N ALA A 261 -18.98 -12.84 9.50
CA ALA A 261 -19.64 -13.03 10.79
C ALA A 261 -20.55 -14.27 10.78
N LYS A 262 -21.35 -14.45 9.72
CA LYS A 262 -22.19 -15.66 9.56
C LYS A 262 -21.37 -16.94 9.46
N ALA A 263 -20.29 -16.94 8.68
CA ALA A 263 -19.38 -18.08 8.60
C ALA A 263 -18.73 -18.40 9.97
N ALA A 264 -18.50 -17.38 10.80
CA ALA A 264 -18.04 -17.50 12.18
C ALA A 264 -19.13 -17.98 13.17
N GLY A 265 -20.33 -18.31 12.70
CA GLY A 265 -21.44 -18.80 13.52
C GLY A 265 -22.25 -17.70 14.22
N ARG A 266 -22.12 -16.45 13.78
CA ARG A 266 -22.94 -15.34 14.28
C ARG A 266 -24.20 -15.19 13.44
N ASP A 267 -25.32 -14.88 14.09
CA ASP A 267 -26.61 -14.63 13.42
C ASP A 267 -27.02 -13.15 13.53
N ASP A 268 -26.03 -12.27 13.47
CA ASP A 268 -26.24 -10.82 13.44
C ASP A 268 -26.72 -10.40 12.04
N SER A 269 -27.72 -9.51 11.98
CA SER A 269 -28.17 -8.94 10.72
C SER A 269 -27.08 -8.07 10.07
N LEU A 270 -27.22 -7.78 8.78
CA LEU A 270 -26.34 -6.81 8.12
C LEU A 270 -26.36 -5.43 8.80
N ALA A 271 -27.50 -5.00 9.35
CA ALA A 271 -27.59 -3.75 10.11
C ALA A 271 -26.77 -3.83 11.41
N MET A 272 -26.87 -4.94 12.15
CA MET A 272 -26.05 -5.16 13.34
C MET A 272 -24.56 -5.16 13.03
N VAL A 273 -24.13 -5.83 11.96
CA VAL A 273 -22.73 -5.83 11.53
C VAL A 273 -22.26 -4.43 11.13
N MET A 274 -23.03 -3.72 10.30
CA MET A 274 -22.72 -2.36 9.85
C MET A 274 -22.63 -1.37 11.02
N GLY A 275 -23.49 -1.53 12.03
CA GLY A 275 -23.51 -0.67 13.22
C GLY A 275 -22.40 -0.97 14.21
N LEU A 276 -22.19 -2.25 14.56
CA LEU A 276 -21.15 -2.67 15.52
C LEU A 276 -19.73 -2.47 14.97
N THR A 277 -19.56 -2.51 13.65
CA THR A 277 -18.29 -2.16 12.98
C THR A 277 -18.10 -0.66 12.76
N ALA A 278 -19.08 0.15 13.20
CA ALA A 278 -19.19 1.60 12.98
C ALA A 278 -19.31 2.04 11.51
N LEU A 279 -19.26 1.13 10.53
CA LEU A 279 -19.32 1.44 9.09
C LEU A 279 -20.58 2.24 8.72
N ALA A 280 -21.72 1.97 9.36
CA ALA A 280 -22.98 2.68 9.14
C ALA A 280 -22.90 4.21 9.43
N PHE A 281 -21.95 4.61 10.28
CA PHE A 281 -21.81 5.97 10.81
C PHE A 281 -20.63 6.73 10.18
N ARG A 282 -19.84 6.06 9.34
CA ARG A 282 -18.67 6.64 8.69
C ARG A 282 -19.08 7.64 7.60
N ILE A 283 -18.38 8.76 7.54
CA ILE A 283 -18.37 9.70 6.40
C ILE A 283 -16.97 10.27 6.23
N GLN A 284 -16.43 10.14 5.03
CA GLN A 284 -15.11 10.65 4.65
C GLN A 284 -15.26 11.31 3.29
N VAL A 285 -14.68 12.50 3.14
CA VAL A 285 -14.72 13.25 1.89
C VAL A 285 -13.31 13.67 1.54
N LEU A 286 -12.95 13.37 0.28
CA LEU A 286 -11.71 13.81 -0.35
C LEU A 286 -11.95 15.14 -1.09
N PRO A 287 -10.87 15.88 -1.47
CA PRO A 287 -10.97 17.01 -2.37
C PRO A 287 -11.80 16.65 -3.62
N ASP A 288 -12.52 17.64 -4.14
CA ASP A 288 -13.40 17.51 -5.31
C ASP A 288 -14.51 16.44 -5.19
N VAL A 289 -14.76 15.92 -3.99
CA VAL A 289 -15.71 14.83 -3.73
C VAL A 289 -15.35 13.56 -4.51
N HIS A 290 -14.06 13.23 -4.51
CA HIS A 290 -13.52 12.06 -5.22
C HIS A 290 -14.23 10.74 -4.83
N ILE A 291 -14.38 9.83 -5.79
CA ILE A 291 -15.07 8.54 -5.60
C ILE A 291 -14.53 7.70 -4.45
N ALA A 292 -13.21 7.76 -4.20
CA ALA A 292 -12.56 7.01 -3.12
C ALA A 292 -12.90 7.51 -1.71
N GLY A 293 -13.69 8.58 -1.57
CA GLY A 293 -14.12 9.16 -0.29
C GLY A 293 -14.57 8.11 0.74
N PRO A 294 -15.58 7.26 0.43
CA PRO A 294 -16.11 6.31 1.40
C PRO A 294 -15.13 5.21 1.82
N THR A 295 -14.05 5.01 1.07
CA THR A 295 -13.01 4.00 1.32
C THR A 295 -11.68 4.64 1.71
N ALA A 296 -11.63 5.96 1.95
CA ALA A 296 -10.41 6.66 2.33
C ALA A 296 -10.17 6.61 3.86
N PHE A 297 -10.01 5.40 4.41
CA PHE A 297 -9.74 5.18 5.84
C PHE A 297 -8.82 3.99 6.11
N ASP A 298 -8.31 3.88 7.34
CA ASP A 298 -7.48 2.76 7.74
C ASP A 298 -8.31 1.48 7.89
N PHE A 299 -8.30 0.64 6.84
CA PHE A 299 -9.04 -0.63 6.83
C PHE A 299 -8.59 -1.57 7.95
N ALA A 300 -7.28 -1.63 8.22
CA ALA A 300 -6.73 -2.58 9.18
C ALA A 300 -7.22 -2.26 10.59
N GLU A 301 -7.17 -0.98 10.96
CA GLU A 301 -7.59 -0.52 12.29
C GLU A 301 -9.11 -0.59 12.46
N VAL A 302 -9.86 -0.07 11.49
CA VAL A 302 -11.33 0.02 11.58
C VAL A 302 -11.96 -1.38 11.59
N PHE A 303 -11.54 -2.28 10.68
CA PHE A 303 -12.11 -3.63 10.67
C PHE A 303 -11.68 -4.46 11.87
N ARG A 304 -10.43 -4.33 12.35
CA ARG A 304 -9.97 -5.05 13.54
C ARG A 304 -10.80 -4.68 14.76
N ARG A 305 -10.99 -3.38 15.03
CA ARG A 305 -11.81 -2.91 16.16
C ARG A 305 -13.29 -3.26 15.98
N GLY A 306 -13.82 -3.05 14.77
CA GLY A 306 -15.22 -3.32 14.48
C GLY A 306 -15.60 -4.79 14.63
N LEU A 307 -14.75 -5.71 14.13
CA LEU A 307 -14.98 -7.14 14.28
C LEU A 307 -14.76 -7.62 15.72
N LEU A 308 -13.88 -6.96 16.49
CA LEU A 308 -13.75 -7.23 17.91
C LEU A 308 -15.05 -6.94 18.68
N ASN A 309 -15.81 -5.91 18.29
CA ASN A 309 -17.15 -5.63 18.86
C ASN A 309 -18.16 -6.76 18.60
N LEU A 310 -17.94 -7.56 17.55
CA LEU A 310 -18.71 -8.77 17.23
C LEU A 310 -18.12 -10.03 17.90
N GLY A 311 -17.04 -9.89 18.68
CA GLY A 311 -16.31 -11.01 19.28
C GLY A 311 -15.39 -11.74 18.31
N LEU A 312 -15.05 -11.15 17.16
CA LEU A 312 -14.23 -11.79 16.14
C LEU A 312 -12.82 -11.19 16.14
N SER A 313 -11.82 -12.04 16.39
CA SER A 313 -10.42 -11.69 16.19
C SER A 313 -10.02 -11.97 14.74
N VAL A 314 -9.16 -11.13 14.17
CA VAL A 314 -8.76 -11.22 12.76
C VAL A 314 -7.26 -11.15 12.55
N LYS A 315 -6.82 -11.80 11.49
CA LYS A 315 -5.49 -11.64 10.88
C LYS A 315 -5.64 -10.82 9.60
N ILE A 316 -4.67 -9.93 9.38
CA ILE A 316 -4.70 -8.97 8.27
C ILE A 316 -3.33 -8.96 7.61
N VAL A 317 -3.30 -9.07 6.29
CA VAL A 317 -2.15 -8.74 5.47
C VAL A 317 -2.45 -7.39 4.81
N ASN A 318 -1.73 -6.35 5.22
CA ASN A 318 -1.91 -4.99 4.73
C ASN A 318 -0.69 -4.55 3.89
N GLY A 319 -0.90 -4.52 2.59
CA GLY A 319 0.02 -4.04 1.57
C GLY A 319 -0.49 -2.79 0.85
N MET A 320 -1.34 -1.99 1.47
CA MET A 320 -1.83 -0.74 0.88
C MET A 320 -0.74 0.33 0.82
N LYS A 321 -0.85 1.25 -0.14
CA LYS A 321 0.05 2.38 -0.31
C LYS A 321 -0.68 3.67 0.08
N PRO A 322 -0.01 4.62 0.76
CA PRO A 322 -0.60 5.92 1.00
C PRO A 322 -0.69 6.69 -0.34
N GLY A 323 -1.90 6.87 -0.85
CA GLY A 323 -2.13 7.58 -2.11
C GLY A 323 -3.61 7.71 -2.45
N ILE A 324 -3.93 8.67 -3.32
CA ILE A 324 -5.22 8.74 -4.01
C ILE A 324 -4.91 8.52 -5.47
N VAL A 325 -5.49 7.46 -6.01
CA VAL A 325 -5.36 7.00 -7.39
C VAL A 325 -6.53 7.55 -8.20
N GLU A 326 -6.35 7.66 -9.51
CA GLU A 326 -7.38 8.20 -10.41
C GLU A 326 -8.70 7.45 -10.26
N ASN A 327 -9.80 8.15 -10.51
CA ASN A 327 -11.14 7.57 -10.45
C ASN A 327 -11.25 6.40 -11.45
N TYR A 328 -11.38 5.18 -10.91
CA TYR A 328 -11.52 3.94 -11.66
C TYR A 328 -12.59 4.00 -12.76
N ASN A 329 -13.74 4.63 -12.49
CA ASN A 329 -14.84 4.71 -13.46
C ASN A 329 -14.47 5.57 -14.68
N LEU A 330 -13.50 6.46 -14.54
CA LEU A 330 -13.03 7.36 -15.59
C LEU A 330 -11.83 6.81 -16.37
N LEU A 331 -11.24 5.69 -15.94
CA LEU A 331 -10.14 5.03 -16.65
C LEU A 331 -10.59 4.47 -18.00
N ASP A 332 -9.65 4.38 -18.94
CA ASP A 332 -9.87 3.74 -20.23
C ASP A 332 -10.13 2.23 -20.07
N GLU A 333 -11.02 1.65 -20.88
CA GLU A 333 -11.32 0.21 -20.83
C GLU A 333 -10.09 -0.68 -21.09
N THR A 334 -9.06 -0.13 -21.74
CA THR A 334 -7.80 -0.85 -21.96
C THR A 334 -6.96 -1.02 -20.69
N GLU A 335 -7.28 -0.30 -19.62
CA GLU A 335 -6.58 -0.26 -18.33
C GLU A 335 -7.29 -1.07 -17.24
N LYS A 336 -8.54 -1.50 -17.48
CA LYS A 336 -9.36 -2.27 -16.53
C LYS A 336 -9.29 -3.78 -16.71
N GLY A 337 -8.90 -4.24 -17.90
CA GLY A 337 -8.99 -5.67 -18.27
C GLY A 337 -7.83 -6.55 -17.76
N PRO A 338 -7.95 -7.89 -17.89
CA PRO A 338 -6.92 -8.85 -17.47
C PRO A 338 -5.54 -8.61 -18.12
N LYS A 339 -5.53 -8.07 -19.34
CA LYS A 339 -4.30 -7.68 -20.05
C LYS A 339 -3.56 -6.51 -19.40
N ALA A 340 -4.29 -5.60 -18.73
CA ALA A 340 -3.69 -4.52 -17.96
C ALA A 340 -3.14 -5.05 -16.64
N MET A 341 -3.91 -5.87 -15.92
CA MET A 341 -3.47 -6.54 -14.68
C MET A 341 -2.17 -7.33 -14.88
N ALA A 342 -2.05 -8.06 -16.00
CA ALA A 342 -0.85 -8.84 -16.33
C ALA A 342 0.42 -7.98 -16.56
N LYS A 343 0.28 -6.68 -16.79
CA LYS A 343 1.42 -5.74 -16.92
C LYS A 343 1.89 -5.19 -15.57
N ARG A 344 1.04 -5.24 -14.54
CA ARG A 344 1.32 -4.72 -13.19
C ARG A 344 2.28 -5.64 -12.45
N GLY A 345 3.04 -5.08 -11.49
CA GLY A 345 4.03 -5.82 -10.71
C GLY A 345 3.41 -6.75 -9.68
N ILE A 346 4.14 -7.77 -9.21
CA ILE A 346 3.70 -8.51 -8.00
C ILE A 346 3.94 -7.67 -6.76
N HIS A 347 2.89 -7.61 -5.96
CA HIS A 347 2.92 -7.06 -4.64
C HIS A 347 3.78 -7.91 -3.68
N GLN A 348 4.61 -7.26 -2.84
CA GLN A 348 5.55 -7.97 -1.96
C GLN A 348 4.85 -8.82 -0.90
N ALA A 349 3.64 -8.43 -0.49
CA ALA A 349 2.82 -9.15 0.48
C ALA A 349 2.10 -10.38 -0.10
N LEU A 350 2.26 -10.70 -1.38
CA LEU A 350 1.53 -11.80 -2.03
C LEU A 350 1.71 -13.16 -1.34
N PRO A 351 2.94 -13.62 -1.00
CA PRO A 351 3.10 -14.93 -0.35
C PRO A 351 2.38 -15.02 1.00
N GLU A 352 2.48 -13.95 1.80
CA GLU A 352 1.82 -13.86 3.11
C GLU A 352 0.29 -13.83 2.96
N ALA A 353 -0.21 -13.10 1.97
CA ALA A 353 -1.63 -13.04 1.64
C ALA A 353 -2.17 -14.41 1.22
N LEU A 354 -1.46 -15.12 0.33
CA LEU A 354 -1.84 -16.48 -0.07
C LEU A 354 -1.86 -17.41 1.13
N GLU A 355 -0.82 -17.41 1.97
CA GLU A 355 -0.78 -18.26 3.17
C GLU A 355 -1.99 -18.00 4.09
N LEU A 356 -2.30 -16.73 4.37
CA LEU A 356 -3.46 -16.37 5.18
C LEU A 356 -4.78 -16.84 4.55
N ILE A 357 -4.92 -16.69 3.22
CA ILE A 357 -6.11 -17.11 2.48
C ILE A 357 -6.31 -18.62 2.64
N HIS A 358 -5.27 -19.42 2.39
CA HIS A 358 -5.39 -20.87 2.46
C HIS A 358 -5.70 -21.33 3.89
N GLN A 359 -4.98 -20.82 4.88
CA GLN A 359 -5.24 -21.15 6.29
C GLN A 359 -6.70 -20.89 6.70
N SER A 360 -7.26 -19.76 6.26
CA SER A 360 -8.65 -19.41 6.55
C SER A 360 -9.64 -20.33 5.83
N LEU A 361 -9.44 -20.56 4.54
CA LEU A 361 -10.34 -21.38 3.73
C LEU A 361 -10.31 -22.85 4.18
N ASP A 362 -9.14 -23.39 4.52
CA ASP A 362 -8.98 -24.75 5.06
C ASP A 362 -9.71 -24.94 6.40
N ARG A 363 -9.88 -23.85 7.17
CA ARG A 363 -10.68 -23.82 8.40
C ARG A 363 -12.18 -23.61 8.15
N GLY A 364 -12.60 -23.41 6.90
CA GLY A 364 -14.00 -23.18 6.54
C GLY A 364 -14.46 -21.72 6.61
N TYR A 365 -13.54 -20.75 6.74
CA TYR A 365 -13.88 -19.32 6.80
C TYR A 365 -13.55 -18.61 5.48
N PRO A 366 -14.51 -17.88 4.87
CA PRO A 366 -14.20 -17.02 3.73
C PRO A 366 -13.26 -15.89 4.15
N VAL A 367 -12.75 -15.16 3.15
CA VAL A 367 -11.72 -14.14 3.35
C VAL A 367 -12.16 -12.85 2.65
N LEU A 368 -12.02 -11.72 3.33
CA LEU A 368 -12.22 -10.40 2.72
C LEU A 368 -10.95 -9.98 2.01
N ALA A 369 -11.10 -9.47 0.78
CA ALA A 369 -10.00 -8.91 0.02
C ALA A 369 -10.41 -7.59 -0.64
N TRP A 370 -9.43 -6.73 -0.90
CA TRP A 370 -9.59 -5.45 -1.60
C TRP A 370 -8.99 -5.52 -3.00
N ASP A 371 -9.61 -4.82 -3.95
CA ASP A 371 -9.08 -4.58 -5.30
C ASP A 371 -8.81 -5.90 -6.06
N LEU A 372 -9.81 -6.81 -6.09
CA LEU A 372 -9.68 -8.08 -6.80
C LEU A 372 -9.81 -7.87 -8.31
N CYS A 373 -10.89 -7.21 -8.75
CA CYS A 373 -11.09 -6.77 -10.14
C CYS A 373 -11.35 -5.27 -10.24
N ILE A 374 -12.13 -4.73 -9.31
CA ILE A 374 -12.40 -3.30 -9.16
C ILE A 374 -11.97 -2.83 -7.77
N PRO A 375 -11.73 -1.52 -7.55
CA PRO A 375 -11.38 -0.97 -6.25
C PRO A 375 -12.53 -1.01 -5.21
N GLU A 376 -12.95 -2.21 -4.85
CA GLU A 376 -14.01 -2.53 -3.90
C GLU A 376 -13.61 -3.73 -3.03
N PHE A 377 -14.41 -4.00 -1.99
CA PHE A 377 -14.25 -5.18 -1.17
C PHE A 377 -14.94 -6.40 -1.79
N GLY A 378 -14.17 -7.45 -2.02
CA GLY A 378 -14.61 -8.75 -2.47
C GLY A 378 -14.40 -9.84 -1.41
N MET A 379 -14.94 -11.02 -1.71
CA MET A 379 -14.84 -12.21 -0.86
C MET A 379 -14.16 -13.33 -1.64
N LEU A 380 -13.19 -13.98 -1.01
CA LEU A 380 -12.60 -15.24 -1.47
C LEU A 380 -13.24 -16.39 -0.68
N TYR A 381 -13.71 -17.41 -1.39
CA TYR A 381 -14.41 -18.55 -0.79
C TYR A 381 -13.89 -19.91 -1.26
N GLY A 382 -12.79 -19.94 -2.01
CA GLY A 382 -12.16 -21.18 -2.41
C GLY A 382 -10.80 -20.98 -3.07
N TYR A 383 -10.08 -22.07 -3.25
CA TYR A 383 -8.84 -22.14 -4.01
C TYR A 383 -8.67 -23.49 -4.71
N ASP A 384 -7.81 -23.53 -5.72
CA ASP A 384 -7.39 -24.73 -6.46
C ASP A 384 -5.88 -24.62 -6.72
N ASP A 385 -5.08 -25.37 -5.96
CA ASP A 385 -3.62 -25.28 -6.04
C ASP A 385 -3.06 -25.86 -7.35
N GLU A 386 -3.73 -26.84 -7.96
CA GLU A 386 -3.30 -27.41 -9.24
C GLU A 386 -3.42 -26.38 -10.36
N GLN A 387 -4.50 -25.58 -10.32
CA GLN A 387 -4.75 -24.53 -11.29
C GLN A 387 -4.18 -23.17 -10.88
N LYS A 388 -3.74 -23.01 -9.62
CA LYS A 388 -3.29 -21.76 -9.01
C LYS A 388 -4.35 -20.67 -9.08
N LEU A 389 -5.60 -21.03 -8.76
CA LEU A 389 -6.77 -20.16 -8.85
C LEU A 389 -7.42 -19.97 -7.48
N LEU A 390 -7.88 -18.74 -7.22
CA LEU A 390 -8.78 -18.38 -6.15
C LEU A 390 -10.20 -18.25 -6.72
N TYR A 391 -11.20 -18.69 -5.96
CA TYR A 391 -12.61 -18.46 -6.27
C TYR A 391 -13.10 -17.24 -5.49
N MET A 392 -13.66 -16.28 -6.20
CA MET A 392 -14.01 -14.98 -5.65
C MET A 392 -15.42 -14.54 -6.01
N GLU A 393 -15.93 -13.61 -5.21
CA GLU A 393 -17.12 -12.83 -5.50
C GLU A 393 -16.87 -11.35 -5.16
N GLU A 394 -17.13 -10.46 -6.11
CA GLU A 394 -16.97 -9.02 -5.94
C GLU A 394 -18.20 -8.33 -6.55
N CYS A 395 -18.92 -7.54 -5.75
CA CYS A 395 -20.15 -6.85 -6.18
C CYS A 395 -21.18 -7.76 -6.90
N GLY A 396 -21.36 -8.99 -6.40
CA GLY A 396 -22.29 -9.99 -6.95
C GLY A 396 -21.76 -10.75 -8.18
N ARG A 397 -20.58 -10.39 -8.71
CA ARG A 397 -19.92 -11.14 -9.77
C ARG A 397 -19.08 -12.26 -9.18
N LYS A 398 -19.44 -13.51 -9.48
CA LYS A 398 -18.63 -14.70 -9.20
C LYS A 398 -17.65 -14.95 -10.34
N ASP A 399 -16.37 -15.11 -10.02
CA ASP A 399 -15.32 -15.37 -11.00
C ASP A 399 -14.12 -16.08 -10.34
N THR A 400 -13.07 -16.30 -11.10
CA THR A 400 -11.79 -16.84 -10.63
C THR A 400 -10.67 -15.81 -10.77
N LEU A 401 -9.70 -15.86 -9.88
CA LEU A 401 -8.52 -15.00 -9.88
C LEU A 401 -7.26 -15.86 -9.79
N ALA A 402 -6.31 -15.71 -10.71
CA ALA A 402 -5.04 -16.40 -10.60
C ALA A 402 -4.24 -15.91 -9.38
N TYR A 403 -3.48 -16.79 -8.72
CA TYR A 403 -2.67 -16.43 -7.54
C TYR A 403 -1.76 -15.24 -7.81
N GLU A 404 -1.15 -15.21 -8.99
CA GLU A 404 -0.25 -14.12 -9.38
C GLU A 404 -0.95 -12.78 -9.62
N SER A 405 -2.28 -12.79 -9.83
CA SER A 405 -3.10 -11.61 -10.08
C SER A 405 -3.60 -10.93 -8.81
N LEU A 406 -3.53 -11.60 -7.65
CA LEU A 406 -3.84 -11.00 -6.36
C LEU A 406 -2.87 -9.84 -6.08
N GLY A 407 -3.41 -8.65 -5.78
CA GLY A 407 -2.60 -7.44 -5.61
C GLY A 407 -2.26 -6.71 -6.90
N ARG A 408 -2.88 -7.10 -8.02
CA ARG A 408 -2.71 -6.46 -9.34
C ARG A 408 -4.02 -5.91 -9.89
N GLY A 409 -4.97 -5.62 -9.01
CA GLY A 409 -6.11 -4.77 -9.31
C GLY A 409 -5.66 -3.36 -9.71
N VAL A 410 -6.60 -2.44 -9.86
CA VAL A 410 -6.29 -1.12 -10.41
C VAL A 410 -5.38 -0.33 -9.49
N MET A 411 -5.48 -0.54 -8.19
CA MET A 411 -4.71 0.20 -7.20
C MET A 411 -3.32 -0.44 -6.94
N GLU A 412 -3.08 -1.66 -7.44
CA GLU A 412 -1.85 -2.42 -7.17
C GLU A 412 -1.58 -2.58 -5.66
N GLU A 413 -2.65 -2.82 -4.89
CA GLU A 413 -2.65 -2.98 -3.45
C GLU A 413 -3.09 -4.38 -3.05
N ILE A 414 -2.54 -4.90 -1.94
CA ILE A 414 -3.08 -6.09 -1.29
C ILE A 414 -3.65 -5.67 0.06
N PHE A 415 -4.92 -5.95 0.28
CA PHE A 415 -5.48 -6.01 1.62
C PHE A 415 -6.29 -7.30 1.74
N VAL A 416 -5.94 -8.13 2.72
CA VAL A 416 -6.60 -9.42 2.98
C VAL A 416 -6.89 -9.51 4.47
N LEU A 417 -8.12 -9.89 4.81
CA LEU A 417 -8.58 -10.06 6.18
C LEU A 417 -9.30 -11.39 6.35
N ALA A 418 -8.88 -12.17 7.35
CA ALA A 418 -9.48 -13.45 7.70
C ALA A 418 -9.83 -13.51 9.19
N VAL A 419 -10.92 -14.21 9.51
CA VAL A 419 -11.31 -14.51 10.90
C VAL A 419 -10.28 -15.48 11.48
N ASP A 420 -9.67 -15.10 12.60
CA ASP A 420 -8.69 -15.93 13.31
C ASP A 420 -9.32 -16.69 14.47
N ALA A 421 -10.16 -16.05 15.27
CA ALA A 421 -10.83 -16.68 16.41
C ALA A 421 -12.19 -16.05 16.70
N VAL A 422 -13.09 -16.84 17.29
CA VAL A 422 -14.40 -16.40 17.79
C VAL A 422 -14.35 -16.39 19.31
N ASN A 423 -14.60 -15.23 19.91
CA ASN A 423 -14.58 -15.01 21.34
C ASN A 423 -15.98 -14.69 21.85
N PRO A 424 -16.33 -15.07 23.09
CA PRO A 424 -17.54 -14.59 23.73
C PRO A 424 -17.52 -13.05 23.80
N ALA A 425 -18.55 -12.41 23.25
CA ALA A 425 -18.73 -10.97 23.33
C ALA A 425 -20.15 -10.66 23.79
N SER A 426 -20.29 -9.78 24.78
CA SER A 426 -21.59 -9.27 25.19
C SER A 426 -22.05 -8.19 24.22
N PHE A 427 -23.34 -8.15 23.92
CA PHE A 427 -23.90 -7.10 23.08
C PHE A 427 -23.62 -5.69 23.64
N LYS A 428 -23.66 -5.55 24.98
CA LYS A 428 -23.39 -4.28 25.66
C LYS A 428 -21.96 -3.79 25.42
N ASP A 429 -20.97 -4.68 25.52
CA ASP A 429 -19.56 -4.31 25.31
C ASP A 429 -19.27 -4.01 23.85
N GLY A 430 -19.86 -4.79 22.93
CA GLY A 430 -19.79 -4.50 21.50
C GLY A 430 -20.42 -3.15 21.14
N LEU A 431 -21.58 -2.82 21.71
CA LEU A 431 -22.24 -1.53 21.52
C LEU A 431 -21.39 -0.37 22.07
N ARG A 432 -20.77 -0.54 23.25
CA ARG A 432 -19.86 0.46 23.81
C ARG A 432 -18.66 0.70 22.88
N GLY A 433 -18.00 -0.37 22.45
CA GLY A 433 -16.86 -0.27 21.52
C GLY A 433 -17.23 0.39 20.18
N ALA A 434 -18.43 0.10 19.67
CA ALA A 434 -18.94 0.77 18.47
C ALA A 434 -19.17 2.27 18.69
N LEU A 435 -19.79 2.66 19.81
CA LEU A 435 -20.03 4.07 20.14
C LEU A 435 -18.72 4.85 20.31
N ASP A 436 -17.68 4.24 20.88
CA ASP A 436 -16.37 4.86 21.00
C ASP A 436 -15.73 5.11 19.63
N MET A 437 -15.78 4.12 18.71
CA MET A 437 -15.33 4.30 17.33
C MET A 437 -16.11 5.42 16.62
N ILE A 438 -17.43 5.47 16.80
CA ILE A 438 -18.29 6.50 16.17
C ILE A 438 -17.95 7.90 16.69
N LYS A 439 -17.76 8.06 18.01
CA LYS A 439 -17.39 9.34 18.64
C LYS A 439 -16.02 9.82 18.14
N GLU A 440 -15.05 8.92 18.09
CA GLU A 440 -13.71 9.19 17.57
C GLU A 440 -13.78 9.69 16.13
N HIS A 441 -14.53 8.98 15.28
CA HIS A 441 -14.76 9.31 13.88
C HIS A 441 -15.42 10.70 13.71
N TYR A 442 -16.54 10.96 14.39
CA TYR A 442 -17.24 12.25 14.27
C TYR A 442 -16.45 13.44 14.79
N SER A 443 -15.61 13.24 15.81
CA SER A 443 -14.72 14.28 16.31
C SER A 443 -13.53 14.58 15.40
N GLY A 444 -13.28 13.73 14.40
CA GLY A 444 -12.13 13.79 13.51
C GLY A 444 -10.80 13.44 14.19
N LYS A 445 -10.85 12.68 15.30
CA LYS A 445 -9.65 12.19 16.00
C LYS A 445 -9.11 10.90 15.41
N GLU A 446 -9.93 10.18 14.66
CA GLU A 446 -9.52 8.99 13.94
C GLU A 446 -8.42 9.35 12.92
N PRO A 447 -7.29 8.60 12.90
CA PRO A 447 -6.20 8.87 11.97
C PRO A 447 -6.65 8.79 10.50
N ASN A 448 -6.26 9.80 9.71
CA ASN A 448 -6.42 9.76 8.25
C ASN A 448 -5.16 9.20 7.61
N VAL A 449 -5.32 8.14 6.82
CA VAL A 449 -4.23 7.50 6.07
C VAL A 449 -4.06 8.05 4.66
N HIS A 450 -5.07 8.72 4.11
CA HIS A 450 -5.00 9.39 2.80
C HIS A 450 -4.83 10.90 2.96
N ALA A 451 -3.88 11.46 2.23
CA ALA A 451 -3.62 12.90 2.24
C ALA A 451 -4.86 13.68 1.74
N GLY A 452 -5.31 14.67 2.50
CA GLY A 452 -6.46 15.50 2.16
C GLY A 452 -7.83 14.90 2.50
N ALA A 453 -7.90 13.66 2.99
CA ALA A 453 -9.14 13.10 3.52
C ALA A 453 -9.59 13.83 4.78
N VAL A 454 -10.87 14.18 4.81
CA VAL A 454 -11.52 14.77 5.98
C VAL A 454 -12.65 13.84 6.43
N ASN A 455 -12.60 13.43 7.68
CA ASN A 455 -13.52 12.49 8.30
C ASN A 455 -14.52 13.19 9.24
N GLY A 456 -15.61 12.49 9.54
CA GLY A 456 -16.60 12.91 10.54
C GLY A 456 -17.40 14.15 10.13
N LEU A 457 -17.85 14.92 11.13
CA LEU A 457 -18.76 16.05 10.91
C LEU A 457 -18.16 17.15 10.02
N LYS A 458 -16.83 17.27 9.99
CA LYS A 458 -16.11 18.24 9.13
C LYS A 458 -16.15 17.85 7.65
N ALA A 459 -16.40 16.59 7.32
CA ALA A 459 -16.49 16.12 5.93
C ALA A 459 -17.62 16.83 5.17
N TYR A 460 -18.73 17.14 5.85
CA TYR A 460 -19.84 17.93 5.28
C TYR A 460 -19.39 19.33 4.83
N ASP A 461 -18.49 19.98 5.58
CA ASP A 461 -17.99 21.31 5.21
C ASP A 461 -17.15 21.27 3.93
N VAL A 462 -16.35 20.21 3.76
CA VAL A 462 -15.56 19.98 2.54
C VAL A 462 -16.48 19.75 1.36
N TRP A 463 -17.49 18.89 1.51
CA TRP A 463 -18.45 18.56 0.45
C TRP A 463 -19.27 19.80 0.01
N ILE A 464 -19.81 20.54 0.99
CA ILE A 464 -20.53 21.81 0.72
C ILE A 464 -19.59 22.83 0.08
N GLY A 465 -18.34 22.92 0.55
CA GLY A 465 -17.31 23.78 -0.01
C GLY A 465 -17.03 23.47 -1.48
N ALA A 466 -16.93 22.21 -1.85
CA ALA A 466 -16.74 21.78 -3.24
C ALA A 466 -17.89 22.25 -4.16
N PHE A 467 -19.16 22.11 -3.72
CA PHE A 467 -20.31 22.63 -4.47
C PHE A 467 -20.25 24.15 -4.64
N ARG A 468 -19.91 24.88 -3.58
CA ARG A 468 -19.78 26.36 -3.64
C ARG A 468 -18.64 26.78 -4.56
N GLY A 469 -17.55 26.02 -4.58
CA GLY A 469 -16.38 26.24 -5.43
C GLY A 469 -16.53 25.76 -6.87
N LYS A 470 -17.62 25.04 -7.21
CA LYS A 470 -17.83 24.37 -8.51
C LYS A 470 -16.72 23.36 -8.85
N GLY A 471 -16.16 22.72 -7.83
CA GLY A 471 -15.10 21.72 -7.95
C GLY A 471 -15.60 20.29 -7.80
N VAL A 472 -16.90 20.02 -7.94
CA VAL A 472 -17.44 18.68 -7.65
C VAL A 472 -17.23 17.74 -8.83
N GLU A 473 -16.60 16.61 -8.60
CA GLU A 473 -16.55 15.49 -9.53
C GLU A 473 -17.92 14.80 -9.59
N ALA A 474 -18.54 14.73 -10.77
CA ALA A 474 -19.90 14.20 -10.93
C ALA A 474 -20.04 12.73 -10.48
N ASN A 475 -19.14 11.86 -10.94
CA ASN A 475 -19.16 10.44 -10.60
C ASN A 475 -18.85 10.22 -9.11
N GLY A 476 -17.82 10.89 -8.58
CA GLY A 476 -17.48 10.85 -7.16
C GLY A 476 -18.63 11.32 -6.26
N ASN A 477 -19.29 12.44 -6.57
CA ASN A 477 -20.44 12.89 -5.79
C ASN A 477 -21.62 11.91 -5.81
N ALA A 478 -21.94 11.35 -6.97
CA ALA A 478 -23.03 10.38 -7.11
C ALA A 478 -22.78 9.12 -6.27
N TYR A 479 -21.54 8.61 -6.32
CA TYR A 479 -21.12 7.44 -5.56
C TYR A 479 -21.09 7.72 -4.05
N ASN A 480 -20.48 8.83 -3.63
CA ASN A 480 -20.46 9.21 -2.21
C ASN A 480 -21.89 9.39 -1.67
N ALA A 481 -22.81 10.01 -2.44
CA ALA A 481 -24.19 10.23 -2.00
C ALA A 481 -24.94 8.91 -1.77
N VAL A 482 -24.80 7.93 -2.66
CA VAL A 482 -25.48 6.65 -2.52
C VAL A 482 -24.88 5.79 -1.40
N VAL A 483 -23.54 5.76 -1.26
CA VAL A 483 -22.87 4.97 -0.21
C VAL A 483 -23.15 5.54 1.18
N VAL A 484 -23.05 6.86 1.36
CA VAL A 484 -23.35 7.50 2.64
C VAL A 484 -24.84 7.38 2.97
N GLY A 485 -25.73 7.60 2.00
CA GLY A 485 -27.17 7.43 2.21
C GLY A 485 -27.55 6.01 2.64
N ASP A 486 -26.99 5.00 1.98
CA ASP A 486 -27.20 3.60 2.34
C ASP A 486 -26.62 3.27 3.73
N SER A 487 -25.42 3.77 4.05
CA SER A 487 -24.81 3.61 5.37
C SER A 487 -25.70 4.19 6.47
N ARG A 488 -26.29 5.37 6.25
CA ARG A 488 -27.20 6.02 7.21
C ARG A 488 -28.55 5.31 7.36
N LYS A 489 -29.03 4.67 6.30
CA LYS A 489 -30.18 3.75 6.38
C LYS A 489 -29.85 2.57 7.31
N TYR A 490 -28.68 1.94 7.14
CA TYR A 490 -28.23 0.88 8.05
C TYR A 490 -27.97 1.38 9.48
N ALA A 491 -27.53 2.62 9.66
CA ALA A 491 -27.40 3.22 10.99
C ALA A 491 -28.76 3.31 11.72
N ALA A 492 -29.81 3.73 11.01
CA ALA A 492 -31.15 3.78 11.57
C ALA A 492 -31.65 2.37 11.96
N TRP A 493 -31.51 1.38 11.06
CA TRP A 493 -31.91 0.00 11.34
C TRP A 493 -31.12 -0.64 12.48
N PHE A 494 -29.81 -0.39 12.54
CA PHE A 494 -28.97 -0.82 13.64
C PHE A 494 -29.47 -0.29 14.98
N LEU A 495 -29.79 1.00 15.06
CA LEU A 495 -30.24 1.62 16.31
C LEU A 495 -31.61 1.07 16.76
N GLU A 496 -32.51 0.77 15.82
CA GLU A 496 -33.79 0.09 16.09
C GLU A 496 -33.58 -1.36 16.58
N GLU A 497 -32.69 -2.12 15.95
CA GLU A 497 -32.34 -3.48 16.34
C GLU A 497 -31.61 -3.52 17.68
N ALA A 498 -30.72 -2.56 17.94
CA ALA A 498 -30.03 -2.39 19.21
C ALA A 498 -31.02 -2.10 20.35
N ALA A 499 -32.04 -1.27 20.11
CA ALA A 499 -33.08 -0.98 21.10
C ALA A 499 -33.88 -2.25 21.48
N ARG A 500 -34.22 -3.08 20.49
CA ARG A 500 -34.89 -4.38 20.71
C ARG A 500 -34.01 -5.38 21.44
N SER A 501 -32.74 -5.47 21.05
CA SER A 501 -31.76 -6.38 21.66
C SER A 501 -31.45 -6.01 23.12
N TRP A 502 -31.43 -4.71 23.43
CA TRP A 502 -31.26 -4.21 24.80
C TRP A 502 -32.39 -4.65 25.74
N GLU A 503 -33.63 -4.61 25.25
CA GLU A 503 -34.82 -5.07 25.99
C GLU A 503 -34.79 -6.59 26.23
N ALA A 504 -34.48 -7.37 25.19
CA ALA A 504 -34.40 -8.83 25.28
C ALA A 504 -33.31 -9.32 26.25
N ALA A 505 -32.23 -8.56 26.42
CA ALA A 505 -31.15 -8.86 27.35
C ALA A 505 -31.49 -8.60 28.83
N GLY A 506 -32.71 -8.14 29.15
CA GLY A 506 -33.12 -7.82 30.52
C GLY A 506 -32.41 -6.60 31.12
N GLN A 507 -31.76 -5.79 30.28
CA GLN A 507 -30.99 -4.61 30.69
C GLN A 507 -31.87 -3.36 30.85
N GLY A 508 -33.14 -3.55 31.27
CA GLY A 508 -34.34 -2.69 31.17
C GLY A 508 -34.26 -1.22 31.60
N ASP A 509 -33.26 -0.47 31.14
CA ASP A 509 -33.19 0.96 31.21
C ASP A 509 -34.01 1.56 30.05
N GLU A 510 -35.26 1.90 30.33
CA GLU A 510 -36.17 2.61 29.42
C GLU A 510 -35.52 3.87 28.81
N LYS A 511 -34.55 4.47 29.51
CA LYS A 511 -33.82 5.63 28.99
C LYS A 511 -32.90 5.25 27.84
N VAL A 512 -32.17 4.15 27.93
CA VAL A 512 -31.27 3.66 26.86
C VAL A 512 -32.09 3.30 25.62
N LYS A 513 -33.20 2.57 25.81
CA LYS A 513 -34.14 2.24 24.72
C LYS A 513 -34.67 3.49 24.03
N ARG A 514 -35.09 4.49 24.81
CA ARG A 514 -35.57 5.78 24.27
C ARG A 514 -34.48 6.51 23.49
N LEU A 515 -33.26 6.60 24.03
CA LEU A 515 -32.14 7.26 23.36
C LEU A 515 -31.77 6.59 22.03
N LEU A 516 -31.73 5.25 21.99
CA LEU A 516 -31.52 4.48 20.76
C LEU A 516 -32.62 4.77 19.72
N SER A 517 -33.89 4.78 20.15
CA SER A 517 -35.03 5.04 19.26
C SER A 517 -35.04 6.47 18.72
N GLU A 518 -34.73 7.47 19.55
CA GLU A 518 -34.61 8.88 19.14
C GLU A 518 -33.45 9.09 18.16
N ALA A 519 -32.33 8.39 18.36
CA ALA A 519 -31.21 8.39 17.43
C ALA A 519 -31.61 7.74 16.11
N ALA A 520 -32.27 6.57 16.13
CA ALA A 520 -32.72 5.87 14.94
C ALA A 520 -33.58 6.76 14.01
N GLU A 521 -34.55 7.48 14.59
CA GLU A 521 -35.37 8.44 13.86
C GLU A 521 -34.53 9.53 13.18
N THR A 522 -33.55 10.06 13.91
CA THR A 522 -32.65 11.11 13.38
C THR A 522 -31.84 10.57 12.19
N TYR A 523 -31.28 9.36 12.29
CA TYR A 523 -30.55 8.72 11.19
C TYR A 523 -31.45 8.38 9.99
N ARG A 524 -32.72 8.06 10.22
CA ARG A 524 -33.69 7.85 9.13
C ARG A 524 -33.92 9.14 8.33
N GLN A 525 -33.98 10.29 9.00
CA GLN A 525 -34.12 11.59 8.34
C GLN A 525 -32.85 11.98 7.57
N ILE A 526 -31.66 11.60 8.06
CA ILE A 526 -30.40 11.77 7.33
C ILE A 526 -30.40 10.92 6.07
N ALA A 527 -30.76 9.63 6.18
CA ALA A 527 -30.87 8.73 5.03
C ALA A 527 -31.83 9.27 3.96
N GLN A 528 -32.95 9.85 4.38
CA GLN A 528 -33.91 10.49 3.47
C GLN A 528 -33.31 11.71 2.75
N ALA A 529 -32.53 12.56 3.44
CA ALA A 529 -31.85 13.69 2.80
C ALA A 529 -30.82 13.23 1.75
N PHE A 530 -30.12 12.12 2.00
CA PHE A 530 -29.22 11.52 1.01
C PHE A 530 -29.96 10.82 -0.13
N ALA A 531 -31.14 10.24 0.11
CA ALA A 531 -31.98 9.70 -0.95
C ALA A 531 -32.44 10.81 -1.91
N GLU A 532 -32.80 11.99 -1.39
CA GLU A 532 -33.10 13.18 -2.19
C GLU A 532 -31.85 13.68 -2.94
N LEU A 533 -30.67 13.67 -2.31
CA LEU A 533 -29.41 14.06 -2.96
C LEU A 533 -29.04 13.10 -4.09
N HIS A 534 -29.18 11.80 -3.89
CA HIS A 534 -28.95 10.78 -4.90
C HIS A 534 -29.96 10.89 -6.05
N ALA A 535 -31.22 11.24 -5.79
CA ALA A 535 -32.19 11.49 -6.85
C ALA A 535 -31.81 12.69 -7.74
N LEU A 536 -31.11 13.69 -7.19
CA LEU A 536 -30.54 14.80 -7.99
C LEU A 536 -29.33 14.36 -8.82
N PHE A 537 -28.54 13.42 -8.31
CA PHE A 537 -27.30 12.94 -8.92
C PHE A 537 -27.26 11.41 -8.93
N PRO A 538 -28.03 10.75 -9.82
CA PRO A 538 -28.09 9.29 -9.88
C PRO A 538 -26.73 8.72 -10.25
N TYR A 539 -26.35 7.58 -9.67
CA TYR A 539 -25.13 6.86 -10.02
C TYR A 539 -25.44 5.83 -11.12
N PRO A 540 -24.58 5.65 -12.15
CA PRO A 540 -23.24 6.23 -12.31
C PRO A 540 -23.16 7.59 -13.01
N GLU A 541 -24.25 8.11 -13.56
CA GLU A 541 -24.25 9.27 -14.45
C GLU A 541 -23.82 10.58 -13.75
N GLY A 542 -24.20 10.73 -12.49
CA GLY A 542 -23.89 11.84 -11.59
C GLY A 542 -24.43 13.22 -11.96
N GLY A 543 -24.95 13.39 -13.18
CA GLY A 543 -25.50 14.66 -13.66
C GLY A 543 -24.44 15.77 -13.72
N ASN A 544 -24.87 17.02 -13.53
CA ASN A 544 -23.96 18.18 -13.48
C ASN A 544 -24.02 18.85 -12.10
N PRO A 545 -23.23 18.38 -11.12
CA PRO A 545 -23.24 18.95 -9.77
C PRO A 545 -22.75 20.41 -9.71
N ASN A 546 -22.05 20.88 -10.75
CA ASN A 546 -21.54 22.24 -10.84
C ASN A 546 -22.52 23.21 -11.54
N ASP A 547 -23.72 22.75 -11.93
CA ASP A 547 -24.78 23.60 -12.47
C ASP A 547 -25.31 24.56 -11.39
N PRO A 548 -25.27 25.89 -11.60
CA PRO A 548 -25.79 26.87 -10.63
C PRO A 548 -27.28 26.73 -10.30
N LYS A 549 -28.06 26.00 -11.10
CA LYS A 549 -29.49 25.73 -10.83
C LYS A 549 -29.70 24.59 -9.84
N VAL A 550 -28.80 23.60 -9.83
CA VAL A 550 -28.95 22.36 -9.04
C VAL A 550 -28.08 22.40 -7.78
N ALA A 551 -26.87 22.98 -7.86
CA ALA A 551 -25.95 23.07 -6.73
C ALA A 551 -26.56 23.67 -5.45
N PRO A 552 -27.42 24.72 -5.47
CA PRO A 552 -28.05 25.23 -4.25
C PRO A 552 -28.97 24.22 -3.56
N GLN A 553 -29.64 23.34 -4.32
CA GLN A 553 -30.51 22.30 -3.76
C GLN A 553 -29.65 21.23 -3.06
N ALA A 554 -28.54 20.83 -3.69
CA ALA A 554 -27.58 19.90 -3.11
C ALA A 554 -26.97 20.43 -1.80
N ILE A 555 -26.56 21.71 -1.79
CA ILE A 555 -26.03 22.37 -0.59
C ILE A 555 -27.07 22.36 0.53
N ALA A 556 -28.34 22.70 0.25
CA ALA A 556 -29.40 22.71 1.25
C ALA A 556 -29.64 21.31 1.86
N LEU A 557 -29.58 20.25 1.04
CA LEU A 557 -29.69 18.87 1.51
C LEU A 557 -28.50 18.47 2.40
N LEU A 558 -27.28 18.82 2.00
CA LEU A 558 -26.07 18.57 2.80
C LEU A 558 -26.05 19.36 4.11
N GLU A 559 -26.53 20.61 4.12
CA GLU A 559 -26.66 21.41 5.34
C GLU A 559 -27.72 20.82 6.29
N LYS A 560 -28.85 20.36 5.75
CA LYS A 560 -29.88 19.62 6.50
C LYS A 560 -29.29 18.34 7.10
N ALA A 561 -28.61 17.54 6.29
CA ALA A 561 -27.96 16.30 6.73
C ALA A 561 -26.92 16.58 7.82
N LYS A 562 -26.04 17.57 7.64
CA LYS A 562 -25.04 17.97 8.65
C LYS A 562 -25.67 18.35 9.98
N LYS A 563 -26.77 19.11 9.97
CA LYS A 563 -27.49 19.51 11.20
C LYS A 563 -28.04 18.29 11.93
N LEU A 564 -28.70 17.39 11.20
CA LEU A 564 -29.23 16.14 11.74
C LEU A 564 -28.11 15.21 12.23
N GLU A 565 -27.01 15.10 11.51
CA GLU A 565 -25.85 14.30 11.90
C GLU A 565 -25.22 14.83 13.18
N THR A 566 -25.11 16.16 13.33
CA THR A 566 -24.62 16.79 14.57
C THR A 566 -25.54 16.48 15.76
N GLN A 567 -26.86 16.47 15.54
CA GLN A 567 -27.83 16.04 16.55
C GLN A 567 -27.67 14.55 16.88
N GLY A 568 -27.54 13.70 15.86
CA GLY A 568 -27.33 12.26 16.00
C GLY A 568 -26.06 11.93 16.78
N ALA A 569 -24.95 12.59 16.46
CA ALA A 569 -23.69 12.45 17.18
C ALA A 569 -23.84 12.78 18.68
N LYS A 570 -24.59 13.84 19.02
CA LYS A 570 -24.88 14.21 20.41
C LYS A 570 -25.79 13.20 21.11
N GLN A 571 -26.76 12.63 20.40
CA GLN A 571 -27.60 11.55 20.94
C GLN A 571 -26.79 10.30 21.24
N LEU A 572 -25.86 9.91 20.36
CA LEU A 572 -24.96 8.78 20.56
C LEU A 572 -23.93 9.03 21.67
N GLU A 573 -23.45 10.26 21.83
CA GLU A 573 -22.59 10.65 22.96
C GLU A 573 -23.35 10.54 24.30
N ASN A 574 -24.58 11.03 24.35
CA ASN A 574 -25.43 10.87 25.52
C ASN A 574 -25.67 9.40 25.84
N LEU A 575 -25.94 8.57 24.83
CA LEU A 575 -26.11 7.13 24.97
C LEU A 575 -24.87 6.45 25.55
N SER A 576 -23.68 6.77 25.03
CA SER A 576 -22.39 6.26 25.53
C SER A 576 -22.23 6.51 27.03
N ASN A 577 -22.57 7.72 27.51
CA ASN A 577 -22.48 8.07 28.94
C ASN A 577 -23.44 7.29 29.87
N PHE A 578 -24.46 6.60 29.33
CA PHE A 578 -25.38 5.76 30.12
C PHE A 578 -25.07 4.27 30.04
N ILE A 579 -24.29 3.84 29.04
CA ILE A 579 -23.88 2.44 28.87
C ILE A 579 -22.62 2.13 29.67
N ASP A 580 -21.76 3.14 29.87
CA ASP A 580 -20.64 3.13 30.81
C ASP A 580 -21.12 3.01 32.26
#